data_AF-A0A151F3F9-F1
#
_entry.id   AF-A0A151F3F9-F1
#
_cell.length_a   1.000
_cell.length_b   1.000
_cell.length_c   1.000
_cell.angle_alpha   90.00
_cell.angle_beta   90.00
_cell.angle_gamma   90.00
#
_symmetry.space_group_name_H-M   'P 1'
#
loop_
_entity.id
_entity.type
_entity.pdbx_description
1 polymer ?
#
loop_
_entity_poly.entity_id
_entity_poly.type
_entity_poly.pdbx_seq_one_letter_code
_entity_poly.pdbx_strand_id
1 'polypeptide(L)' 'MTKTISLTDEAYNSLKNMKLKGESFSDTIKRLTKKGKLTEILDLYPELENIEEFEEAILENRKALDERLR' A
#
# COMPACT_ATOMS: atom_id res chain seq x y z
N MET A 1 15.39 15.53 -7.26
CA MET A 1 16.29 15.27 -6.12
C MET A 1 16.22 13.80 -5.77
N THR A 2 17.34 13.08 -5.78
CA THR A 2 17.42 11.68 -5.36
C THR A 2 17.92 11.59 -3.92
N LYS A 3 17.48 10.57 -3.19
CA LYS A 3 17.98 10.24 -1.85
C LYS A 3 18.35 8.77 -1.83
N THR A 4 19.45 8.43 -1.17
CA THR A 4 19.90 7.05 -0.98
C THR A 4 19.37 6.55 0.35
N ILE A 5 18.78 5.35 0.34
CA ILE A 5 18.34 4.63 1.54
C ILE A 5 18.93 3.22 1.49
N SER A 6 19.28 2.69 2.66
CA SER A 6 19.67 1.29 2.78
C SER A 6 18.42 0.42 2.98
N LEU A 7 18.37 -0.71 2.28
CA LEU A 7 17.32 -1.71 2.41
C LEU A 7 17.96 -3.02 2.86
N THR A 8 17.22 -3.83 3.63
CA THR A 8 17.60 -5.23 3.81
C THR A 8 17.50 -5.96 2.47
N ASP A 9 18.27 -7.03 2.29
CA ASP A 9 18.24 -7.81 1.05
C ASP A 9 16.83 -8.35 0.76
N GLU A 10 16.12 -8.78 1.80
CA GLU A 10 14.72 -9.22 1.70
C GLU A 10 13.79 -8.11 1.19
N ALA A 11 13.90 -6.90 1.74
CA ALA A 11 13.08 -5.76 1.33
C ALA A 11 13.39 -5.35 -0.12
N TYR A 12 14.67 -5.36 -0.51
CA TYR A 12 15.09 -5.10 -1.89
C TYR A 12 14.51 -6.13 -2.86
N ASN A 13 14.62 -7.42 -2.55
CA ASN A 13 14.12 -8.50 -3.40
C ASN A 13 12.59 -8.43 -3.54
N SER A 14 11.89 -8.12 -2.45
CA SER A 14 10.45 -7.89 -2.45
C SER A 14 10.08 -6.73 -3.40
N LEU A 15 10.76 -5.59 -3.26
CA LEU A 15 10.54 -4.43 -4.11
C LEU A 15 10.86 -4.71 -5.59
N LYS A 16 11.93 -5.48 -5.85
CA LYS A 16 12.33 -5.90 -7.20
C LYS A 16 11.30 -6.79 -7.87
N ASN A 17 10.68 -7.71 -7.13
CA ASN A 17 9.63 -8.60 -7.65
C ASN A 17 8.34 -7.84 -7.98
N MET A 18 8.05 -6.76 -7.25
CA MET A 18 6.86 -5.91 -7.48
C MET A 18 7.05 -4.87 -8.59
N LYS A 19 8.28 -4.69 -9.08
CA LYS A 19 8.64 -3.70 -10.09
C LYS A 19 8.22 -4.16 -11.48
N LEU A 20 7.50 -3.31 -12.21
CA LEU A 20 7.08 -3.60 -13.59
C LEU A 20 8.22 -3.36 -14.60
N LYS A 21 8.07 -3.96 -15.79
CA LYS A 21 9.00 -3.79 -16.91
C LYS A 21 9.03 -2.32 -17.33
N GLY A 22 10.22 -1.73 -17.43
CA GLY A 22 10.41 -0.32 -17.77
C GLY A 22 10.15 0.69 -16.64
N GLU A 23 9.61 0.25 -15.49
CA GLU A 23 9.36 1.12 -14.33
C GLU A 23 10.68 1.48 -13.61
N SER A 24 10.76 2.56 -12.83
CA SER A 24 11.88 2.76 -11.89
C SER A 24 11.51 2.24 -10.49
N PHE A 25 12.50 2.04 -9.62
CA PHE A 25 12.22 1.72 -8.21
C PHE A 25 11.43 2.84 -7.52
N SER A 26 11.72 4.11 -7.85
CA SER A 26 10.96 5.25 -7.33
C SER A 26 9.51 5.25 -7.79
N ASP A 27 9.24 4.85 -9.04
CA ASP A 27 7.87 4.75 -9.56
C ASP A 27 7.12 3.57 -8.94
N THR A 28 7.82 2.46 -8.73
CA THR A 28 7.29 1.29 -8.02
C THR A 28 6.85 1.69 -6.61
N ILE A 29 7.72 2.36 -5.85
CA ILE A 29 7.40 2.85 -4.50
C ILE A 29 6.19 3.77 -4.58
N LYS A 30 6.18 4.79 -5.47
CA LYS A 30 5.05 5.71 -5.62
C LYS A 30 3.74 5.01 -5.98
N ARG A 31 3.77 3.98 -6.84
CA ARG A 31 2.59 3.21 -7.24
C ARG A 31 2.04 2.38 -6.09
N LEU A 32 2.93 1.72 -5.34
CA LEU A 32 2.56 0.91 -4.18
C LEU A 32 2.05 1.78 -3.03
N THR A 33 2.67 2.94 -2.79
CA THR A 33 2.28 3.86 -1.70
C THR A 33 1.09 4.73 -2.07
N LYS A 34 0.81 4.95 -3.37
CA LYS A 34 -0.42 5.64 -3.82
C LYS A 34 -1.70 4.96 -3.36
N LYS A 35 -1.68 3.64 -3.13
CA LYS A 35 -2.83 2.89 -2.59
C LYS A 35 -3.06 3.14 -1.08
N GLY A 36 -2.14 3.83 -0.40
CA GLY A 36 -2.20 4.15 1.02
C GLY A 36 -2.99 5.41 1.37
N LYS A 37 -3.57 6.11 0.38
CA LYS A 37 -4.39 7.32 0.60
C LYS A 37 -5.78 7.04 1.18
N LEU A 38 -5.99 5.92 1.89
CA LEU A 38 -7.25 5.73 2.60
C LEU A 38 -7.39 6.76 3.72
N THR A 39 -6.30 7.08 4.40
CA THR A 39 -6.24 8.18 5.38
C THR A 39 -6.50 9.53 4.72
N GLU A 40 -5.99 9.77 3.50
CA GLU A 40 -6.31 11.00 2.77
C GLU A 40 -7.76 11.05 2.24
N ILE A 41 -8.43 9.90 2.06
CA ILE A 41 -9.87 9.85 1.76
C ILE A 41 -10.67 10.19 3.02
N LEU A 42 -10.26 9.71 4.20
CA LEU A 42 -10.90 10.04 5.47
C LEU A 42 -10.71 11.53 5.84
N ASP A 43 -9.54 12.11 5.55
CA ASP A 43 -9.29 13.55 5.71
C ASP A 43 -10.17 14.43 4.80
N LEU A 44 -10.65 13.88 3.66
CA LEU A 44 -11.54 14.57 2.72
C LEU A 44 -13.03 14.40 3.06
N TYR A 45 -13.38 13.43 3.92
CA TYR A 45 -14.75 13.12 4.31
C TYR A 45 -14.82 12.85 5.83
N PRO A 46 -14.73 13.91 6.67
CA PRO A 46 -14.74 13.79 8.14
C PRO A 46 -15.99 13.10 8.70
N GLU A 47 -17.09 13.07 7.96
CA GLU A 47 -18.30 12.33 8.30
C GLU A 47 -18.12 10.80 8.35
N LEU A 48 -17.02 10.28 7.78
CA LEU A 48 -16.64 8.87 7.81
C LEU A 48 -15.71 8.53 8.99
N GLU A 49 -15.49 9.47 9.92
CA GLU A 49 -14.61 9.34 11.10
C GLU A 49 -15.16 8.37 12.19
N ASN A 50 -16.41 7.89 12.07
CA ASN A 50 -16.91 6.77 12.86
C ASN A 50 -16.32 5.45 12.30
N ILE A 51 -15.03 5.26 12.56
CA ILE A 51 -14.09 4.36 11.88
C ILE A 51 -14.28 2.87 12.22
N GLU A 52 -14.98 2.49 13.28
CA GLU A 52 -15.01 1.09 13.75
C GLU A 52 -15.61 0.11 12.73
N GLU A 53 -16.78 0.40 12.17
CA GLU A 53 -17.41 -0.47 11.16
C GLU A 53 -16.65 -0.46 9.82
N PHE A 54 -15.98 0.65 9.50
CA PHE A 54 -15.24 0.80 8.25
C PHE A 54 -13.86 0.11 8.30
N GLU A 55 -13.17 0.20 9.45
CA GLU A 55 -11.94 -0.52 9.71
C GLU A 55 -12.18 -2.03 9.73
N GLU A 56 -13.27 -2.49 10.37
CA GLU A 56 -13.69 -3.89 10.30
C GLU A 56 -13.98 -4.33 8.86
N ALA A 57 -14.72 -3.55 8.08
CA ALA A 57 -15.02 -3.88 6.69
C ALA A 57 -13.76 -4.03 5.82
N ILE A 58 -12.71 -3.23 6.08
CA ILE A 58 -11.43 -3.33 5.37
C ILE A 58 -10.61 -4.52 5.82
N LEU A 59 -10.59 -4.82 7.13
CA LEU A 59 -9.93 -6.00 7.68
C LEU A 59 -10.57 -7.29 7.15
N GLU A 60 -11.89 -7.34 7.11
CA GLU A 60 -12.69 -8.43 6.52
C GLU A 60 -12.35 -8.61 5.04
N ASN A 61 -12.30 -7.53 4.25
CA ASN A 61 -11.99 -7.61 2.82
C ASN A 61 -10.55 -8.09 2.57
N ARG A 62 -9.58 -7.65 3.40
CA ARG A 62 -8.19 -8.11 3.31
C ARG A 62 -8.08 -9.60 3.62
N LYS A 63 -8.73 -10.08 4.69
CA LYS A 63 -8.76 -11.51 5.03
C LYS A 63 -9.37 -12.34 3.92
N ALA A 64 -10.50 -11.90 3.35
CA ALA A 64 -11.17 -12.59 2.25
C ALA A 64 -10.31 -12.63 0.97
N LEU A 65 -9.53 -11.57 0.70
CA LEU A 65 -8.58 -11.55 -0.42
C LEU A 65 -7.40 -12.50 -0.19
N ASP A 66 -6.85 -12.54 1.01
CA ASP A 66 -5.75 -13.43 1.36
C ASP A 66 -6.16 -14.92 1.30
N GLU A 67 -7.40 -15.24 1.69
CA GLU A 67 -7.96 -16.59 1.53
C GLU A 67 -8.18 -16.97 0.06
N ARG A 68 -8.61 -16.04 -0.79
CA ARG A 68 -8.82 -16.30 -2.23
C ARG A 68 -7.53 -16.42 -3.03
N LEU A 69 -6.41 -15.95 -2.48
CA LEU A 69 -5.08 -16.00 -3.09
C LEU A 69 -4.24 -17.20 -2.60
N ARG A 70 -4.76 -17.99 -1.67
CA ARG A 70 -4.20 -19.29 -1.23
C ARG A 70 -4.77 -20.45 -2.02
#